data_AF-A0A3P1Y264-F1
#
_entry.id   AF-A0A3P1Y264-F1
#
_cell.length_a   1.000
_cell.length_b   1.000
_cell.length_c   1.000
_cell.angle_alpha   90.00
_cell.angle_beta   90.00
_cell.angle_gamma   90.00
#
_symmetry.space_group_name_H-M   'P 1'
#
loop_
_entity.id
_entity.type
_entity.pdbx_description
1 polymer ?
#
loop_
_entity_poly.entity_id
_entity_poly.type
_entity_poly.pdbx_seq_one_letter_code
_entity_poly.pdbx_strand_id
1 'polypeptide(L)'
;MRTKDQQMAQTAFERVQGRSSGFEEYSSFALAFPSLVHSCGLAQALAFAQAKGRADYLSDLERVLGEDGGGDLCTRSREAELMEYMRLSRRVLMASSWIKRYCQAEGGN
;
A
#
# COMPACT_ATOMS: atom_id res chain seq x y z
N MET A 1 10.23 -22.00 -4.65
CA MET A 1 9.25 -21.36 -3.75
C MET A 1 9.56 -19.86 -3.72
N ARG A 2 8.61 -18.98 -4.03
CA ARG A 2 8.79 -17.51 -3.92
C ARG A 2 8.48 -17.06 -2.50
N THR A 3 9.21 -16.09 -1.96
CA THR A 3 8.90 -15.50 -0.65
C THR A 3 7.72 -14.54 -0.74
N LYS A 4 7.04 -14.26 0.38
CA LYS A 4 5.97 -13.25 0.44
C LYS A 4 6.46 -11.89 -0.06
N ASP A 5 7.68 -11.50 0.29
CA ASP A 5 8.30 -10.25 -0.16
C ASP A 5 8.50 -10.21 -1.68
N GLN A 6 8.93 -11.32 -2.29
CA GLN A 6 9.07 -11.42 -3.75
C GLN A 6 7.70 -11.33 -4.45
N GLN A 7 6.65 -11.89 -3.84
CA GLN A 7 5.27 -11.78 -4.35
C GLN A 7 4.76 -10.34 -4.27
N MET A 8 5.02 -9.65 -3.15
CA MET A 8 4.67 -8.22 -2.99
C MET A 8 5.39 -7.38 -4.04
N ALA A 9 6.70 -7.58 -4.23
CA ALA A 9 7.48 -6.85 -5.22
C ALA A 9 6.93 -7.03 -6.65
N GLN A 10 6.68 -8.29 -7.04
CA GLN A 10 6.12 -8.61 -8.36
C GLN A 10 4.75 -7.96 -8.57
N THR A 11 3.86 -8.09 -7.59
CA THR A 11 2.51 -7.52 -7.68
C THR A 11 2.55 -6.00 -7.73
N ALA A 12 3.41 -5.36 -6.94
CA ALA A 12 3.56 -3.91 -6.93
C ALA A 12 4.07 -3.40 -8.28
N PHE A 13 5.04 -4.08 -8.87
CA PHE A 13 5.54 -3.75 -10.21
C PHE A 13 4.43 -3.79 -11.26
N GLU A 14 3.63 -4.87 -11.29
CA GLU A 14 2.52 -5.03 -12.24
C GLU A 14 1.45 -3.93 -12.10
N ARG A 15 1.17 -3.49 -10.88
CA ARG A 15 0.17 -2.42 -10.62
C ARG A 15 0.67 -1.03 -10.98
N VAL A 16 1.96 -0.80 -10.83
CA VAL A 16 2.60 0.49 -11.10
C VAL A 16 2.83 0.65 -12.61
N GLN A 17 3.54 -0.29 -13.24
CA GLN A 17 3.89 -0.23 -14.67
C GLN A 17 2.66 -0.27 -15.60
N GLY A 18 1.56 -0.89 -15.17
CA GLY A 18 0.34 -1.00 -15.99
C GLY A 18 -0.48 0.30 -16.08
N ARG A 19 -0.04 1.40 -15.45
CA ARG A 19 -0.87 2.58 -15.20
C ARG A 19 -0.57 3.71 -16.20
N SER A 20 -1.41 3.82 -17.23
CA SER A 20 -1.26 4.83 -18.30
C SER A 20 -1.86 6.20 -18.01
N SER A 21 -2.77 6.31 -17.04
CA SER A 21 -3.44 7.57 -16.68
C SER A 21 -3.42 7.79 -15.17
N GLY A 22 -3.38 9.06 -14.75
CA GLY A 22 -3.36 9.44 -13.33
C GLY A 22 -2.10 9.01 -12.57
N PHE A 23 -1.02 8.63 -13.28
CA PHE A 23 0.22 8.15 -12.66
C PHE A 23 0.87 9.20 -11.77
N GLU A 24 0.89 10.47 -12.16
CA GLU A 24 1.54 11.52 -11.37
C GLU A 24 0.88 11.71 -9.99
N GLU A 25 -0.45 11.82 -9.97
CA GLU A 25 -1.22 11.89 -8.73
C GLU A 25 -1.13 10.58 -7.93
N TYR A 26 -1.14 9.43 -8.62
CA TYR A 26 -0.90 8.11 -8.00
C TYR A 26 0.43 8.08 -7.26
N SER A 27 1.50 8.35 -8.00
CA SER A 27 2.89 8.34 -7.56
C SER A 27 3.09 9.29 -6.39
N SER A 28 2.66 10.55 -6.51
CA SER A 28 2.82 11.56 -5.44
C SER A 28 2.28 11.06 -4.08
N PHE A 29 1.11 10.42 -4.07
CA PHE A 29 0.56 9.82 -2.86
C PHE A 29 1.32 8.56 -2.41
N ALA A 30 1.65 7.67 -3.35
CA ALA A 30 2.40 6.44 -3.06
C ALA A 30 3.76 6.72 -2.42
N LEU A 31 4.44 7.80 -2.83
CA LEU A 31 5.72 8.24 -2.25
C LEU A 31 5.59 8.64 -0.78
N ALA A 32 4.46 9.26 -0.42
CA ALA A 32 4.18 9.80 0.91
C ALA A 32 3.56 8.78 1.88
N PHE A 33 2.80 7.81 1.36
CA PHE A 33 1.99 6.90 2.19
C PHE A 33 2.79 6.09 3.24
N PRO A 34 3.98 5.51 2.94
CA PRO A 34 4.76 4.82 3.97
C PRO A 34 5.13 5.74 5.14
N SER A 35 5.44 7.01 4.86
CA SER A 35 5.72 8.00 5.89
C SER A 35 4.48 8.31 6.73
N LEU A 36 3.30 8.42 6.10
CA LEU A 36 2.03 8.60 6.82
C LEU A 36 1.79 7.45 7.80
N VAL A 37 1.93 6.20 7.36
CA VAL A 37 1.77 5.02 8.21
C VAL A 37 2.74 5.05 9.39
N HIS A 38 3.99 5.48 9.17
CA HIS A 38 4.97 5.60 10.25
C HIS A 38 4.64 6.73 11.24
N SER A 39 4.15 7.87 10.75
CA SER A 39 3.89 9.06 11.57
C SER A 39 2.59 9.00 12.36
N CYS A 40 1.50 8.49 11.78
CA CYS A 40 0.18 8.49 12.40
C CYS A 40 -0.40 7.08 12.61
N GLY A 41 0.32 6.04 12.19
CA GLY A 41 -0.16 4.66 12.28
C GLY A 41 -1.07 4.26 11.12
N LEU A 42 -1.30 2.95 11.00
CA LEU A 42 -2.00 2.34 9.88
C LEU A 42 -3.45 2.84 9.75
N ALA A 43 -4.22 2.80 10.85
CA ALA A 43 -5.65 3.12 10.79
C ALA A 43 -5.90 4.57 10.33
N GLN A 44 -5.10 5.52 10.81
CA GLN A 44 -5.22 6.92 10.42
C GLN A 44 -4.74 7.16 8.99
N ALA A 45 -3.65 6.52 8.56
CA ALA A 45 -3.17 6.63 7.18
C ALA A 45 -4.19 6.09 6.16
N LEU A 46 -4.84 4.97 6.47
CA LEU A 46 -5.91 4.40 5.63
C LEU A 46 -7.14 5.31 5.58
N ALA A 47 -7.60 5.83 6.72
CA ALA A 47 -8.70 6.78 6.77
C ALA A 47 -8.41 8.05 5.97
N PHE A 48 -7.17 8.56 6.03
CA PHE A 48 -6.73 9.69 5.22
C PHE A 48 -6.75 9.38 3.71
N ALA A 49 -6.29 8.20 3.31
CA ALA A 49 -6.36 7.75 1.92
C ALA A 49 -7.81 7.68 1.40
N GLN A 50 -8.73 7.15 2.23
CA GLN A 50 -10.16 7.13 1.91
C GLN A 50 -10.73 8.54 1.75
N ALA A 51 -10.44 9.45 2.69
CA ALA A 51 -10.90 10.83 2.66
C ALA A 51 -10.35 11.61 1.45
N LYS A 52 -9.18 11.23 0.93
CA LYS A 52 -8.57 11.77 -0.29
C LYS A 52 -9.06 11.12 -1.58
N GLY A 53 -10.02 10.19 -1.51
CA GLY A 53 -10.56 9.51 -2.69
C GLY A 53 -9.57 8.54 -3.35
N ARG A 54 -8.56 8.06 -2.63
CA ARG A 54 -7.47 7.22 -3.16
C ARG A 54 -7.83 5.73 -3.19
N ALA A 55 -9.03 5.43 -3.69
CA ALA A 55 -9.53 4.07 -3.81
C ALA A 55 -8.65 3.21 -4.73
N ASP A 56 -8.04 3.83 -5.74
CA ASP A 56 -7.10 3.19 -6.66
C ASP A 56 -5.82 2.71 -5.94
N TYR A 57 -5.23 3.56 -5.10
CA TYR A 57 -4.07 3.22 -4.28
C TYR A 57 -4.41 2.16 -3.24
N LEU A 58 -5.53 2.30 -2.53
CA LEU A 58 -5.97 1.34 -1.52
C LEU A 58 -6.20 -0.05 -2.13
N SER A 59 -6.85 -0.11 -3.29
CA SER A 59 -7.08 -1.37 -4.01
C SER A 59 -5.77 -2.05 -4.42
N ASP A 60 -4.79 -1.28 -4.90
CA ASP A 60 -3.49 -1.84 -5.26
C ASP A 60 -2.68 -2.28 -4.03
N LEU A 61 -2.76 -1.53 -2.93
CA LEU A 61 -2.14 -1.90 -1.66
C LEU A 61 -2.69 -3.24 -1.13
N GLU A 62 -4.01 -3.43 -1.14
CA GLU A 62 -4.66 -4.69 -0.76
C GLU A 62 -4.21 -5.85 -1.66
N ARG A 63 -4.13 -5.63 -2.97
CA ARG A 63 -3.64 -6.65 -3.91
C ARG A 63 -2.19 -7.03 -3.65
N VAL A 64 -1.33 -6.05 -3.38
CA VAL A 64 0.07 -6.30 -3.03
C VAL A 64 0.18 -7.04 -1.71
N LEU A 65 -0.68 -6.76 -0.73
CA LEU A 65 -0.75 -7.49 0.52
C LEU A 65 -1.18 -8.96 0.36
N GLY A 66 -1.85 -9.30 -0.74
CA GLY A 66 -2.30 -10.66 -1.07
C GLY A 66 -3.33 -11.15 -0.06
N GLU A 67 -3.12 -12.35 0.50
CA GLU A 67 -4.01 -12.94 1.52
C GLU A 67 -4.20 -12.02 2.75
N ASP A 68 -3.22 -11.18 3.05
CA ASP A 68 -3.33 -10.23 4.17
C ASP A 68 -4.00 -8.92 3.78
N GLY A 69 -4.26 -8.70 2.49
CA GLY A 69 -5.13 -7.64 1.99
C GLY A 69 -6.56 -8.12 1.75
N GLY A 70 -6.87 -9.40 2.01
CA GLY A 70 -8.22 -9.91 1.90
C GLY A 70 -9.17 -9.22 2.88
N GLY A 71 -10.28 -8.69 2.35
CA GLY A 71 -11.30 -7.95 3.10
C GLY A 71 -11.15 -6.43 2.97
N ASP A 72 -11.90 -5.68 3.77
CA ASP A 72 -11.75 -4.23 3.89
C ASP A 72 -10.58 -3.93 4.84
N LEU A 73 -9.41 -3.60 4.28
CA LEU A 73 -8.20 -3.28 5.03
C LEU A 73 -8.43 -2.16 6.06
N CYS A 74 -9.31 -1.21 5.75
CA CYS A 74 -9.63 -0.09 6.63
C CYS A 74 -10.41 -0.56 7.86
N THR A 75 -11.38 -1.46 7.67
CA THR A 75 -12.10 -2.10 8.78
C THR A 75 -11.17 -2.97 9.63
N ARG A 76 -10.36 -3.83 8.99
CA ARG A 76 -9.39 -4.67 9.72
C ARG A 76 -8.39 -3.86 10.52
N SER A 77 -7.94 -2.70 10.01
CA SER A 77 -7.02 -1.84 10.76
C SER A 77 -7.61 -1.24 12.04
N ARG A 78 -8.95 -1.16 12.15
CA ARG A 78 -9.66 -0.60 13.30
C ARG A 78 -10.09 -1.65 14.31
N GLU A 79 -10.35 -2.87 13.84
CA GLU A 79 -10.92 -3.96 14.64
C GLU A 79 -9.88 -5.01 15.07
N ALA A 80 -8.68 -5.00 14.48
CA ALA A 80 -7.64 -5.95 14.83
C ALA A 80 -7.14 -5.76 16.26
N GLU A 81 -7.02 -6.87 16.99
CA GLU A 81 -6.28 -6.96 18.25
C GLU A 81 -4.83 -6.49 18.08
N LEU A 82 -4.22 -5.99 19.16
CA LEU A 82 -2.92 -5.29 19.11
C LEU A 82 -1.84 -6.04 18.32
N MET A 83 -1.67 -7.34 18.55
CA MET A 83 -0.64 -8.14 17.86
C MET A 83 -0.91 -8.26 16.37
N GLU A 84 -2.17 -8.42 15.98
CA GLU A 84 -2.59 -8.49 14.58
C GLU A 84 -2.46 -7.13 13.91
N TYR A 85 -2.83 -6.05 14.61
CA TYR A 85 -2.64 -4.68 14.13
C TYR A 85 -1.16 -4.36 13.87
N MET A 86 -0.26 -4.74 14.79
CA MET A 86 1.18 -4.55 14.62
C MET A 86 1.72 -5.36 13.44
N ARG A 87 1.25 -6.60 13.27
CA ARG A 87 1.61 -7.47 12.14
C ARG A 87 1.14 -6.87 10.81
N LEU A 88 -0.11 -6.42 10.77
CA LEU A 88 -0.71 -5.79 9.59
C LEU A 88 0.01 -4.49 9.24
N SER A 89 0.32 -3.65 10.23
CA SER A 89 1.06 -2.39 10.05
C SER A 89 2.44 -2.62 9.42
N ARG A 90 3.19 -3.62 9.90
CA ARG A 90 4.49 -3.98 9.30
C ARG A 90 4.34 -4.44 7.85
N ARG A 91 3.34 -5.26 7.56
CA ARG A 91 3.10 -5.74 6.19
C ARG A 91 2.65 -4.64 5.24
N VAL A 92 1.80 -3.72 5.70
CA VAL A 92 1.40 -2.54 4.92
C VAL A 92 2.61 -1.66 4.62
N LEU A 93 3.52 -1.47 5.57
CA LEU A 93 4.76 -0.74 5.33
C LEU A 93 5.63 -1.43 4.26
N MET A 94 5.73 -2.76 4.27
CA MET A 94 6.46 -3.50 3.23
C MET A 94 5.80 -3.38 1.86
N ALA A 95 4.48 -3.58 1.77
CA ALA A 95 3.72 -3.47 0.53
C ALA A 95 3.79 -2.06 -0.07
N SER A 96 3.52 -1.03 0.75
CA SER A 96 3.59 0.37 0.33
C SER A 96 5.01 0.81 -0.05
N SER A 97 6.05 0.25 0.59
CA SER A 97 7.44 0.50 0.20
C SER A 97 7.77 -0.04 -1.19
N TRP A 98 7.23 -1.20 -1.59
CA TRP A 98 7.40 -1.72 -2.94
C TRP A 98 6.70 -0.85 -3.98
N ILE A 99 5.45 -0.44 -3.73
CA ILE A 99 4.72 0.48 -4.60
C ILE A 99 5.50 1.79 -4.77
N LYS A 100 5.96 2.39 -3.65
CA LYS A 100 6.81 3.58 -3.66
C LYS A 100 8.05 3.41 -4.54
N ARG A 101 8.81 2.32 -4.37
CA ARG A 101 10.04 2.08 -5.14
C ARG A 101 9.77 2.05 -6.64
N TYR A 102 8.71 1.38 -7.07
CA TYR A 102 8.38 1.31 -8.50
C TYR A 102 7.84 2.64 -9.04
N CYS A 103 7.07 3.39 -8.26
CA CYS A 103 6.63 4.73 -8.66
C CYS A 103 7.83 5.68 -8.84
N GLN A 104 8.87 5.58 -8.00
CA GLN A 104 10.11 6.35 -8.15
C GLN A 104 10.89 5.95 -9.40
N ALA A 105 10.96 4.64 -9.69
CA ALA A 105 11.66 4.13 -10.85
C ALA A 105 10.98 4.54 -12.17
N GLU A 106 9.65 4.54 -12.21
CA GLU A 106 8.89 4.91 -13.40
C GLU A 106 8.80 6.44 -13.60
N GLY A 107 8.65 7.23 -12.54
CA GLY A 107 8.60 8.70 -12.63
C GLY A 107 9.96 9.39 -12.82
N GLY A 108 11.06 8.65 -12.75
CA GLY A 108 12.42 9.15 -13.01
C GLY A 108 12.89 8.97 -14.47
N ASN A 109 12.02 8.48 -15.35
CA ASN A 109 12.27 8.21 -16.76
C ASN A 109 11.55 9.24 -17.64
#